data_AF-A0A0Q7XJW6-F1
#
_entry.id   AF-A0A0Q7XJW6-F1
#
_cell.length_a   1.000
_cell.length_b   1.000
_cell.length_c   1.000
_cell.angle_alpha   90.00
_cell.angle_beta   90.00
_cell.angle_gamma   90.00
#
_symmetry.space_group_name_H-M   'P 1'
#
loop_
_entity.id
_entity.type
_entity.pdbx_description
1 polymer ?
#
loop_
_entity_poly.entity_id
_entity_poly.type
_entity_poly.pdbx_seq_one_letter_code
_entity_poly.pdbx_strand_id
1 'polypeptide(L)'
;MRPAFALLAACGLLASLPALAQSQGQRGRAVYEAVCIACHAAENVMVSSPKVGDRKEWQERMARAGGLDGLLRNAVQGVGAMPARGGKPELDAEQLKAAIRYMMQAD
;
A
#
# COMPACT_ATOMS: atom_id res chain seq x y z
N MET A 1 12.92 19.53 -62.85
CA MET A 1 12.32 20.47 -61.87
C MET A 1 12.31 19.77 -60.51
N ARG A 2 13.06 20.28 -59.52
CA ARG A 2 13.09 19.78 -58.13
C ARG A 2 12.28 20.73 -57.25
N PRO A 3 11.57 20.21 -56.24
CA PRO A 3 11.80 20.65 -54.87
C PRO A 3 12.00 19.41 -53.96
N ALA A 4 13.09 19.31 -53.21
CA ALA A 4 13.35 19.99 -51.93
C ALA A 4 12.36 19.56 -50.83
N PHE A 5 12.60 18.38 -50.25
CA PHE A 5 12.13 18.06 -48.90
C PHE A 5 13.31 18.20 -47.94
N ALA A 6 13.18 19.19 -47.08
CA ALA A 6 14.10 19.52 -46.01
C ALA A 6 13.75 18.73 -44.73
N LEU A 7 14.70 18.80 -43.79
CA LEU A 7 14.58 18.62 -42.34
C LEU A 7 14.68 17.20 -41.77
N LEU A 8 15.92 16.90 -41.35
CA LEU A 8 16.31 16.62 -39.96
C LEU A 8 15.20 16.15 -39.00
N ALA A 9 15.35 14.93 -38.50
CA ALA A 9 15.02 14.61 -37.12
C ALA A 9 16.02 13.58 -36.59
N ALA A 10 16.99 14.07 -35.82
CA ALA A 10 17.79 13.24 -34.94
C ALA A 10 16.86 12.61 -33.90
N CYS A 11 16.84 11.27 -33.82
CA CYS A 11 16.12 10.57 -32.76
C CYS A 11 17.03 9.44 -32.26
N GLY A 12 17.42 9.50 -31.00
CA GLY A 12 18.21 8.44 -30.39
C GLY A 12 19.04 8.81 -29.17
N LEU A 13 18.66 9.80 -28.35
CA LEU A 13 19.09 9.75 -26.94
C LEU A 13 18.27 8.65 -26.27
N LEU A 14 18.86 7.47 -26.14
CA LEU A 14 18.45 6.46 -25.16
C LEU A 14 18.74 7.01 -23.76
N ALA A 15 17.83 7.85 -23.25
CA ALA A 15 17.81 8.22 -21.85
C ALA A 15 17.37 6.98 -21.05
N SER A 16 18.31 6.41 -20.30
CA SER A 16 18.06 5.38 -19.30
C SER A 16 17.07 5.92 -18.26
N LEU A 17 15.80 5.54 -18.36
CA LEU A 17 14.82 5.82 -17.33
C LEU A 17 15.19 4.98 -16.09
N PRO A 18 15.36 5.57 -14.89
CA PRO A 18 15.44 4.77 -13.70
C PRO A 18 14.12 4.04 -13.57
N ALA A 19 14.15 2.71 -13.38
CA ALA A 19 12.99 1.98 -12.91
C ALA A 19 12.54 2.67 -11.61
N LEU A 20 11.38 3.33 -11.66
CA LEU A 20 10.87 4.14 -10.55
C LEU A 20 10.63 3.22 -9.36
N ALA A 21 11.57 3.19 -8.42
CA ALA A 21 11.39 2.52 -7.15
C ALA A 21 10.19 3.18 -6.44
N GLN A 22 9.08 2.44 -6.30
CA GLN A 22 7.90 2.94 -5.61
C GLN A 22 8.21 3.19 -4.13
N SER A 23 7.75 4.33 -3.61
CA SER A 23 7.85 4.65 -2.19
C SER A 23 7.11 3.60 -1.34
N GLN A 24 7.50 3.48 -0.06
CA GLN A 24 6.82 2.58 0.87
C GLN A 24 5.31 2.90 0.97
N GLY A 25 4.95 4.19 1.01
CA GLY A 25 3.56 4.63 1.02
C GLY A 25 2.80 4.24 -0.27
N GLN A 26 3.43 4.32 -1.44
CA GLN A 26 2.82 3.85 -2.70
C GLN A 26 2.58 2.33 -2.69
N ARG A 27 3.53 1.55 -2.16
CA ARG A 27 3.37 0.10 -2.01
C ARG A 27 2.29 -0.27 -1.00
N GLY A 28 2.26 0.42 0.14
CA GLY A 28 1.24 0.23 1.18
C GLY A 28 -0.17 0.55 0.68
N ARG A 29 -0.32 1.67 -0.04
CA ARG A 29 -1.56 2.05 -0.69
C ARG A 29 -2.07 0.98 -1.67
N ALA A 30 -1.19 0.45 -2.52
CA ALA A 30 -1.57 -0.56 -3.50
C ALA A 30 -2.12 -1.84 -2.85
N VAL A 31 -1.47 -2.31 -1.76
CA VAL A 31 -1.95 -3.47 -0.99
C VAL A 31 -3.28 -3.16 -0.30
N TYR A 32 -3.41 -1.97 0.29
CA TYR A 32 -4.66 -1.53 0.91
C TYR A 32 -5.82 -1.54 -0.10
N GLU A 33 -5.65 -0.92 -1.26
CA GLU A 33 -6.69 -0.83 -2.30
C GLU A 33 -7.05 -2.20 -2.88
N ALA A 34 -6.09 -3.11 -3.01
CA ALA A 34 -6.33 -4.44 -3.57
C ALA A 34 -6.97 -5.42 -2.58
N VAL A 35 -6.75 -5.24 -1.27
CA VAL A 35 -7.05 -6.28 -0.27
C VAL A 35 -7.77 -5.71 0.95
N CYS A 36 -7.18 -4.73 1.62
CA CYS A 36 -7.59 -4.32 2.96
C CYS A 36 -8.85 -3.43 2.95
N ILE A 37 -9.05 -2.65 1.90
CA ILE A 37 -10.14 -1.67 1.76
C ILE A 37 -11.52 -2.29 1.93
N ALA A 38 -11.68 -3.57 1.55
CA ALA A 38 -12.95 -4.28 1.65
C ALA A 38 -13.53 -4.28 3.07
N CYS A 39 -12.70 -4.19 4.11
CA CYS A 39 -13.15 -4.09 5.50
C CYS A 39 -12.72 -2.78 6.16
N HIS A 40 -11.52 -2.28 5.82
CA HIS A 40 -10.87 -1.15 6.50
C HIS A 40 -11.13 0.22 5.87
N ALA A 41 -12.01 0.32 4.86
CA ALA A 41 -12.45 1.60 4.31
C ALA A 41 -12.95 2.56 5.40
N ALA A 42 -12.77 3.87 5.20
CA ALA A 42 -13.20 4.90 6.15
C ALA A 42 -14.72 4.83 6.38
N GLU A 43 -15.46 4.65 5.29
CA GLU A 43 -16.90 4.40 5.33
C GLU A 43 -17.19 2.96 5.75
N ASN A 44 -18.20 2.77 6.57
CA ASN A 44 -18.40 1.52 7.30
C ASN A 44 -18.81 0.33 6.41
N VAL A 45 -17.87 -0.59 6.15
CA VAL A 45 -18.16 -1.93 5.58
C VAL A 45 -18.19 -3.02 6.66
N MET A 46 -17.29 -2.97 7.65
CA MET A 46 -17.28 -3.83 8.84
C MET A 46 -17.17 -3.01 10.14
N VAL A 47 -18.10 -3.19 11.08
CA VAL A 47 -18.24 -2.34 12.28
C VAL A 47 -17.03 -2.41 13.25
N SER A 48 -16.33 -3.55 13.32
CA SER A 48 -15.26 -3.78 14.30
C SER A 48 -13.84 -3.60 13.76
N SER A 49 -13.68 -3.39 12.45
CA SER A 49 -12.36 -3.21 11.81
C SER A 49 -11.84 -1.77 12.01
N PRO A 50 -10.56 -1.58 12.32
CA PRO A 50 -9.99 -0.23 12.37
C PRO A 50 -10.04 0.47 11.03
N LYS A 51 -10.49 1.72 11.03
CA LYS A 51 -10.69 2.48 9.79
C LYS A 51 -9.41 3.15 9.33
N VAL A 52 -9.15 3.14 8.02
CA VAL A 52 -8.04 3.92 7.45
C VAL A 52 -8.16 5.39 7.89
N GLY A 53 -7.05 5.98 8.34
CA GLY A 53 -7.00 7.37 8.78
C GLY A 53 -7.53 7.64 10.18
N ASP A 54 -8.16 6.68 10.86
CA ASP A 54 -8.51 6.82 12.29
C ASP A 54 -7.26 6.66 13.16
N ARG A 55 -6.45 7.73 13.22
CA ARG A 55 -5.18 7.74 13.95
C ARG A 55 -5.34 7.37 15.43
N LYS A 56 -6.45 7.79 16.06
CA LYS A 56 -6.69 7.50 17.49
C LYS A 56 -6.90 6.01 17.68
N GLU A 57 -7.78 5.40 16.90
CA GLU A 57 -8.05 3.97 16.97
C GLU A 57 -6.78 3.14 16.68
N TRP A 58 -6.03 3.51 15.65
CA TRP A 58 -4.77 2.85 15.31
C TRP A 58 -3.71 2.96 16.40
N GLN A 59 -3.56 4.12 17.03
CA GLN A 59 -2.63 4.31 18.16
C GLN A 59 -2.99 3.42 19.33
N GLU A 60 -4.26 3.34 19.70
CA GLU A 60 -4.70 2.47 20.78
C GLU A 60 -4.49 0.98 20.47
N ARG A 61 -4.79 0.56 19.23
CA ARG A 61 -4.55 -0.82 18.78
C ARG A 61 -3.07 -1.15 18.75
N MET A 62 -2.23 -0.23 18.30
CA MET A 62 -0.79 -0.38 18.32
C MET A 62 -0.26 -0.53 19.74
N ALA A 63 -0.73 0.29 20.69
CA ALA A 63 -0.36 0.17 22.10
C ALA A 63 -0.78 -1.19 22.67
N ARG A 64 -2.02 -1.63 22.42
CA ARG A 64 -2.52 -2.96 22.83
C ARG A 64 -1.73 -4.12 22.23
N ALA A 65 -1.25 -3.98 20.99
CA ALA A 65 -0.50 -5.02 20.29
C ALA A 65 1.00 -5.04 20.67
N GLY A 66 1.50 -4.07 21.43
CA GLY A 66 2.93 -3.95 21.74
C GLY A 66 3.76 -3.34 20.60
N GLY A 67 3.17 -2.43 19.82
CA GLY A 67 3.84 -1.71 18.73
C GLY A 67 3.47 -2.21 17.33
N LEU A 68 4.13 -1.65 16.31
CA LEU A 68 3.88 -1.97 14.90
C LEU A 68 4.12 -3.45 14.58
N ASP A 69 5.15 -4.07 15.15
CA ASP A 69 5.41 -5.49 14.92
C ASP A 69 4.32 -6.38 15.53
N GLY A 70 3.65 -5.91 16.59
CA GLY A 70 2.46 -6.55 17.12
C GLY A 70 1.28 -6.51 16.15
N LEU A 71 1.02 -5.33 15.57
CA LEU A 71 0.01 -5.19 14.52
C LEU A 71 0.33 -6.08 13.31
N LEU A 72 1.60 -6.13 12.90
CA LEU A 72 2.05 -7.00 11.81
C LEU A 72 1.82 -8.47 12.13
N ARG A 73 2.13 -8.94 13.35
CA ARG A 73 1.84 -10.33 13.75
C ARG A 73 0.35 -10.65 13.65
N ASN A 74 -0.52 -9.75 14.13
CA ASN A 74 -1.97 -9.92 13.99
C ASN A 74 -2.39 -9.96 12.51
N ALA A 75 -1.79 -9.13 11.65
CA ALA A 75 -2.07 -9.14 10.21
C ALA A 75 -1.62 -10.45 9.54
N VAL A 76 -0.45 -10.98 9.91
CA VAL A 76 0.07 -12.23 9.37
C VAL A 76 -0.75 -13.43 9.81
N GLN A 77 -1.14 -13.49 11.09
CA GLN A 77 -1.83 -14.65 11.68
C GLN A 77 -3.36 -14.58 11.55
N GLY A 78 -3.91 -13.38 11.38
CA GLY A 78 -5.34 -13.11 11.53
C GLY A 78 -5.72 -12.82 12.98
N VAL A 79 -6.82 -12.08 13.17
CA VAL A 79 -7.37 -11.80 14.51
C VAL A 79 -8.89 -11.56 14.42
N GLY A 80 -9.65 -12.28 15.23
CA GLY A 80 -11.12 -12.20 15.21
C GLY A 80 -11.69 -12.50 13.82
N ALA A 81 -12.43 -11.56 13.24
CA ALA A 81 -12.98 -11.67 11.89
C ALA A 81 -11.98 -11.36 10.77
N MET A 82 -10.79 -10.85 11.08
CA MET A 82 -9.78 -10.53 10.08
C MET A 82 -8.98 -11.80 9.73
N PRO A 83 -9.06 -12.31 8.49
CA PRO A 83 -8.33 -13.51 8.07
C PRO A 83 -6.82 -13.27 8.06
N ALA A 84 -6.05 -14.37 8.19
CA ALA A 84 -4.60 -14.35 8.02
C ALA A 84 -4.22 -13.68 6.69
N ARG A 85 -3.26 -12.75 6.74
CA ARG A 85 -2.80 -11.94 5.59
C ARG A 85 -3.93 -11.24 4.82
N GLY A 86 -5.03 -10.88 5.49
CA GLY A 86 -6.19 -10.29 4.84
C GLY A 86 -6.86 -11.22 3.81
N GLY A 87 -6.65 -12.54 3.92
CA GLY A 87 -7.18 -13.53 2.99
C GLY A 87 -6.35 -13.70 1.71
N LYS A 88 -5.16 -13.08 1.64
CA LYS A 88 -4.24 -13.16 0.50
C LYS A 88 -2.92 -13.81 0.93
N PRO A 89 -2.80 -15.15 0.81
CA PRO A 89 -1.63 -15.89 1.29
C PRO A 89 -0.30 -15.46 0.64
N GLU A 90 -0.36 -14.87 -0.56
CA GLU A 90 0.77 -14.35 -1.32
C GLU A 90 1.39 -13.07 -0.75
N LEU A 91 0.70 -12.34 0.14
CA LEU A 91 1.25 -11.14 0.75
C LEU A 91 2.37 -11.47 1.73
N ASP A 92 3.52 -10.84 1.55
CA ASP A 92 4.64 -10.92 2.49
C ASP A 92 4.50 -9.93 3.67
N ALA A 93 5.38 -10.09 4.66
CA ALA A 93 5.35 -9.28 5.88
C ALA A 93 5.65 -7.79 5.63
N GLU A 94 6.47 -7.46 4.63
CA GLU A 94 6.83 -6.08 4.31
C GLU A 94 5.69 -5.37 3.58
N GLN A 95 5.01 -6.06 2.67
CA GLN A 95 3.79 -5.60 2.03
C GLN A 95 2.69 -5.32 3.05
N LEU A 96 2.49 -6.23 4.01
CA LEU A 96 1.53 -6.04 5.11
C LEU A 96 1.93 -4.87 6.02
N LYS A 97 3.22 -4.75 6.37
CA LYS A 97 3.72 -3.64 7.20
C LYS A 97 3.53 -2.29 6.50
N ALA A 98 3.78 -2.21 5.20
CA ALA A 98 3.52 -1.02 4.40
C ALA A 98 2.02 -0.66 4.36
N ALA A 99 1.14 -1.66 4.18
CA ALA A 99 -0.30 -1.45 4.21
C ALA A 99 -0.80 -0.95 5.58
N ILE A 100 -0.26 -1.50 6.68
CA ILE A 100 -0.57 -1.04 8.05
C ILE A 100 -0.17 0.43 8.21
N ARG A 101 1.05 0.81 7.81
CA ARG A 101 1.50 2.21 7.88
C ARG A 101 0.62 3.14 7.07
N TYR A 102 0.27 2.75 5.84
CA TYR A 102 -0.66 3.50 5.01
C TYR A 102 -2.02 3.69 5.71
N MET A 103 -2.60 2.62 6.27
CA MET A 103 -3.89 2.70 6.97
C MET A 103 -3.84 3.57 8.22
N MET A 104 -2.73 3.54 8.95
CA MET A 104 -2.48 4.42 10.09
C MET A 104 -2.27 5.89 9.69
N GLN A 105 -2.08 6.16 8.39
CA GLN A 105 -1.52 7.41 7.87
C GLN A 105 -0.21 7.78 8.57
N ALA A 106 0.65 6.77 8.75
CA ALA A 106 1.92 6.87 9.47
C ALA A 106 3.13 7.06 8.53
N ASP A 107 2.93 7.68 7.37
CA ASP A 107 3.97 8.04 6.39
C ASP A 107 3.95 9.55 6.10
#